data_AF-A0A2E5RYK2-F1
#
_entry.id   AF-A0A2E5RYK2-F1
#
_cell.length_a   1.000
_cell.length_b   1.000
_cell.length_c   1.000
_cell.angle_alpha   90.00
_cell.angle_beta   90.00
_cell.angle_gamma   90.00
#
_symmetry.space_group_name_H-M   'P 1'
#
loop_
_entity.id
_entity.type
_entity.pdbx_description
1 polymer ?
#
loop_
_entity_poly.entity_id
_entity_poly.type
_entity_poly.pdbx_seq_one_letter_code
_entity_poly.pdbx_strand_id
1 'polypeptide(L)'
;MQGFPEGTENVPDMKRAWTITPAILLISLLSLNSEEADAPGSERKAFIVRAHVISVGPESAVVEVMGKAREDLARQSNARIEEYFLNREWSLRNGQGAEVGRFLCTRVLVTGNGYRLFGLHRSNDLRPGPLYMGIQLGEEVSYRPYKPPVDYRLPEPDIKRSLIHPVDGKSMNYIPEDLLVYGQGYDSSKSNYNPFFFHRSESRMPRIHGFYMDRTEVTNAEYFRFCQKAGHPLPASWQERGTYAPGTGSLAFSEASFSDARAYARWAGKRLPTELEWELAARGGLSVLIDGSGPSSLNNRPRDYPMGSYEANLCNTRERWSGSPRLLPAAAMKDASPYGIVGMCGNAPEWTSSYFEPYPGHRFRQGNARDYSGHLFHVIRGGAYYLPSEMARTDARQPAGYPSPSSDAKAGIRLVMDP
;
A
#
# COMPACT_ATOMS: atom_id res chain seq x y z
N MET A 1 45.85 -2.09 96.55
CA MET A 1 44.56 -1.94 95.84
C MET A 1 44.91 -1.74 94.37
N GLN A 2 45.16 -2.76 93.53
CA GLN A 2 44.37 -3.97 93.22
C GLN A 2 42.91 -3.66 92.87
N GLY A 3 42.55 -3.93 91.61
CA GLY A 3 41.20 -3.81 91.04
C GLY A 3 41.18 -3.90 89.49
N PHE A 4 41.61 -5.04 88.94
CA PHE A 4 41.22 -5.58 87.61
C PHE A 4 39.88 -6.37 87.76
N PRO A 5 39.27 -7.07 86.76
CA PRO A 5 39.58 -7.28 85.31
C PRO A 5 38.37 -7.36 84.32
N GLU A 6 38.69 -7.50 83.01
CA GLU A 6 38.16 -8.41 81.95
C GLU A 6 36.66 -8.65 81.63
N GLY A 7 36.39 -8.91 80.33
CA GLY A 7 35.30 -9.79 79.85
C GLY A 7 34.35 -9.16 78.82
N THR A 8 34.56 -9.34 77.50
CA THR A 8 33.98 -10.34 76.57
C THR A 8 32.70 -9.93 75.82
N GLU A 9 32.81 -10.04 74.48
CA GLU A 9 31.79 -10.27 73.44
C GLU A 9 30.70 -9.22 73.14
N ASN A 10 30.81 -8.59 71.96
CA ASN A 10 29.92 -8.97 70.84
C ASN A 10 30.42 -8.46 69.47
N VAL A 11 30.26 -9.34 68.50
CA VAL A 11 30.70 -9.30 67.10
C VAL A 11 29.96 -8.20 66.31
N PRO A 12 30.65 -7.50 65.39
CA PRO A 12 30.23 -7.62 63.99
C PRO A 12 31.41 -7.93 63.05
N ASP A 13 31.29 -9.06 62.34
CA ASP A 13 31.84 -9.26 61.00
C ASP A 13 31.48 -8.04 60.13
N MET A 14 32.34 -7.48 59.29
CA MET A 14 33.17 -8.15 58.30
C MET A 14 34.40 -7.28 57.98
N LYS A 15 35.57 -7.91 58.03
CA LYS A 15 36.89 -7.43 57.55
C LYS A 15 36.76 -6.96 56.08
N ARG A 16 37.22 -5.76 55.68
CA ARG A 16 38.60 -5.36 55.34
C ARG A 16 39.32 -6.44 54.51
N ALA A 17 39.89 -6.18 53.33
CA ALA A 17 40.84 -5.11 52.99
C ALA A 17 41.02 -5.04 51.45
N TRP A 18 41.16 -3.84 50.86
CA TRP A 18 42.40 -3.26 50.27
C TRP A 18 43.13 -4.22 49.30
N THR A 19 43.54 -3.91 48.07
CA THR A 19 44.06 -2.72 47.37
C THR A 19 44.43 -3.27 45.96
N ILE A 20 44.35 -2.60 44.80
CA ILE A 20 45.30 -1.68 44.14
C ILE A 20 44.70 -1.49 42.73
N THR A 21 44.59 -0.26 42.23
CA THR A 21 44.20 0.05 40.84
C THR A 21 45.41 -0.10 39.91
N PRO A 22 45.22 -0.58 38.66
CA PRO A 22 45.06 0.41 37.59
C PRO A 22 43.93 0.04 36.62
N ALA A 23 43.44 1.08 35.94
CA ALA A 23 42.48 1.10 34.85
C ALA A 23 42.29 -0.21 34.07
N ILE A 24 41.03 -0.63 33.92
CA ILE A 24 40.35 -0.92 32.65
C ILE A 24 38.85 -0.85 32.93
N LEU A 25 38.18 0.10 32.30
CA LEU A 25 36.73 0.11 32.19
C LEU A 25 36.35 -1.01 31.23
N LEU A 26 35.73 -2.08 31.72
CA LEU A 26 35.09 -3.11 30.89
C LEU A 26 33.59 -3.07 31.17
N ILE A 27 32.94 -2.09 30.55
CA ILE A 27 31.53 -2.18 30.19
C ILE A 27 31.48 -3.15 29.01
N SER A 28 30.99 -4.38 29.22
CA SER A 28 30.44 -5.20 28.12
C SER A 28 29.88 -6.53 28.62
N LEU A 29 28.57 -6.62 28.73
CA LEU A 29 27.82 -7.80 28.29
C LEU A 29 26.67 -7.29 27.42
N LEU A 30 27.07 -6.85 26.22
CA LEU A 30 26.19 -6.55 25.09
C LEU A 30 25.65 -7.89 24.55
N SER A 31 24.34 -8.11 24.72
CA SER A 31 23.57 -9.13 24.03
C SER A 31 22.47 -8.41 23.25
N LEU A 32 22.58 -8.46 21.92
CA LEU A 32 21.61 -7.96 20.94
C LEU A 32 21.11 -6.54 21.21
N ASN A 33 22.04 -5.58 21.14
CA ASN A 33 21.96 -4.46 20.20
C ASN A 33 23.21 -3.58 20.31
N SER A 34 23.97 -3.46 19.22
CA SER A 34 24.69 -2.22 18.91
C SER A 34 25.01 -2.21 17.40
N GLU A 35 24.55 -1.15 16.75
CA GLU A 35 25.06 -0.65 15.48
C GLU A 35 26.52 -0.20 15.69
N GLU A 36 27.46 -1.15 15.76
CA GLU A 36 28.85 -0.84 15.47
C GLU A 36 29.19 -1.40 14.09
N ALA A 37 29.79 -0.55 13.26
CA ALA A 37 30.21 -0.89 11.92
C ALA A 37 31.12 -2.13 11.95
N ASP A 38 30.58 -3.26 11.53
CA ASP A 38 31.32 -4.52 11.51
C ASP A 38 32.43 -4.44 10.46
N ALA A 39 33.65 -4.75 10.89
CA ALA A 39 34.82 -4.85 10.03
C ALA A 39 34.58 -5.92 8.93
N PRO A 40 35.09 -5.70 7.70
CA PRO A 40 34.91 -6.64 6.61
C PRO A 40 35.59 -7.97 6.94
N GLY A 41 34.77 -9.01 7.19
CA GLY A 41 35.25 -10.35 7.53
C GLY A 41 34.45 -11.09 8.62
N SER A 42 33.38 -10.53 9.18
CA SER A 42 32.58 -11.23 10.19
C SER A 42 31.88 -12.48 9.64
N GLU A 43 31.99 -13.58 10.38
CA GLU A 43 31.40 -14.89 10.06
C GLU A 43 29.87 -14.79 9.94
N ARG A 44 29.34 -15.02 8.73
CA ARG A 44 27.90 -15.03 8.45
C ARG A 44 27.26 -16.26 9.12
N LYS A 45 26.58 -16.08 10.26
CA LYS A 45 25.84 -17.15 10.92
C LYS A 45 24.50 -17.39 10.20
N ALA A 46 24.42 -18.48 9.46
CA ALA A 46 23.18 -19.01 8.91
C ALA A 46 22.45 -19.87 9.96
N PHE A 47 21.14 -19.70 10.11
CA PHE A 47 20.31 -20.56 10.94
C PHE A 47 19.35 -21.35 10.04
N ILE A 48 19.12 -22.63 10.37
CA ILE A 48 18.17 -23.49 9.66
C ILE A 48 16.89 -23.57 10.49
N VAL A 49 15.76 -23.20 9.89
CA VAL A 49 14.45 -23.32 10.51
C VAL A 49 13.65 -24.38 9.78
N ARG A 50 13.01 -25.29 10.54
CA ARG A 50 12.14 -26.31 9.96
C ARG A 50 10.82 -25.67 9.56
N ALA A 51 10.44 -25.85 8.31
CA ALA A 51 9.23 -25.30 7.73
C ALA A 51 8.37 -26.41 7.12
N HIS A 52 7.07 -26.21 7.15
CA HIS A 52 6.09 -27.10 6.54
C HIS A 52 5.24 -26.27 5.59
N VAL A 53 5.31 -26.57 4.31
CA VAL A 53 4.41 -25.95 3.34
C VAL A 53 3.04 -26.59 3.51
N ILE A 54 2.04 -25.80 3.91
CA ILE A 54 0.66 -26.26 4.13
C ILE A 54 -0.12 -26.22 2.82
N SER A 55 0.05 -25.16 2.04
CA SER A 55 -0.73 -24.92 0.81
C SER A 55 0.09 -24.11 -0.19
N VAL A 56 -0.10 -24.39 -1.47
CA VAL A 56 0.57 -23.74 -2.61
C VAL A 56 -0.47 -23.40 -3.67
N GLY A 57 -0.60 -22.12 -3.99
CA GLY A 57 -1.31 -21.57 -5.14
C GLY A 57 -0.34 -21.15 -6.25
N PRO A 58 -0.82 -20.58 -7.37
CA PRO A 58 0.02 -20.25 -8.54
C PRO A 58 1.21 -19.33 -8.23
N GLU A 59 1.06 -18.41 -7.27
CA GLU A 59 2.12 -17.48 -6.83
C GLU A 59 2.07 -17.22 -5.32
N SER A 60 1.39 -18.08 -4.55
CA SER A 60 1.20 -17.89 -3.11
C SER A 60 1.45 -19.18 -2.35
N ALA A 61 2.16 -19.08 -1.23
CA ALA A 61 2.41 -20.22 -0.36
C ALA A 61 2.06 -19.89 1.08
N VAL A 62 1.48 -20.87 1.76
CA VAL A 62 1.33 -20.87 3.21
C VAL A 62 2.38 -21.78 3.79
N VAL A 63 3.29 -21.21 4.57
CA VAL A 63 4.38 -21.93 5.20
C VAL A 63 4.17 -21.86 6.70
N GLU A 64 3.97 -23.01 7.33
CA GLU A 64 3.99 -23.12 8.77
C GLU A 64 5.40 -23.44 9.24
N VAL A 65 5.96 -22.49 9.98
CA VAL A 65 7.26 -22.61 10.57
C VAL A 65 7.06 -23.11 12.00
N MET A 66 7.32 -24.41 12.16
CA MET A 66 7.33 -25.08 13.47
C MET A 66 8.77 -25.30 13.88
N GLY A 67 9.30 -24.36 14.66
CA GLY A 67 10.64 -24.48 15.22
C GLY A 67 10.60 -24.78 16.72
N LYS A 68 11.26 -25.86 17.14
CA LYS A 68 12.14 -25.74 18.33
C LYS A 68 13.26 -24.84 17.87
N ALA A 69 13.08 -23.52 18.03
CA ALA A 69 14.18 -22.60 17.85
C ALA A 69 15.36 -23.11 18.70
N ARG A 70 16.56 -23.13 18.15
CA ARG A 70 17.72 -23.02 19.02
C ARG A 70 17.48 -21.75 19.84
N GLU A 71 17.47 -21.90 21.15
CA GLU A 71 17.16 -21.01 22.28
C GLU A 71 16.86 -19.50 22.09
N ASP A 72 17.25 -18.87 20.99
CA ASP A 72 17.22 -17.43 20.75
C ASP A 72 15.86 -16.89 20.24
N LEU A 73 15.19 -17.55 19.28
CA LEU A 73 13.86 -17.08 18.80
C LEU A 73 12.74 -17.33 19.82
N ALA A 74 12.84 -18.40 20.60
CA ALA A 74 11.87 -18.74 21.65
C ALA A 74 11.87 -17.72 22.81
N ARG A 75 12.94 -16.92 22.95
CA ARG A 75 13.06 -15.84 23.93
C ARG A 75 12.64 -14.47 23.37
N GLN A 76 12.37 -14.36 22.06
CA GLN A 76 11.96 -13.08 21.46
C GLN A 76 10.46 -12.85 21.60
N SER A 77 10.07 -11.57 21.66
CA SER A 77 8.66 -11.19 21.60
C SER A 77 8.07 -11.44 20.20
N ASN A 78 6.75 -11.66 20.14
CA ASN A 78 6.02 -11.81 18.88
C ASN A 78 6.30 -10.67 17.89
N ALA A 79 6.37 -9.42 18.37
CA ALA A 79 6.65 -8.26 17.54
C ALA A 79 8.04 -8.30 16.88
N ARG A 80 9.08 -8.75 17.60
CA ARG A 80 10.43 -8.92 17.04
C ARG A 80 10.48 -10.04 16.00
N ILE A 81 9.69 -11.09 16.20
CA ILE A 81 9.61 -12.21 15.27
C ILE A 81 8.87 -11.79 14.00
N GLU A 82 7.78 -11.04 14.12
CA GLU A 82 7.07 -10.47 12.98
C GLU A 82 7.98 -9.54 12.17
N GLU A 83 8.66 -8.60 12.82
CA GLU A 83 9.63 -7.69 12.19
C GLU A 83 10.76 -8.44 11.46
N TYR A 84 11.22 -9.55 12.04
CA TYR A 84 12.28 -10.35 11.46
C TYR A 84 11.88 -11.03 10.14
N PHE A 85 10.65 -11.54 10.04
CA PHE A 85 10.20 -12.30 8.88
C PHE A 85 9.59 -11.42 7.78
N LEU A 86 8.88 -10.35 8.16
CA LEU A 86 8.06 -9.55 7.25
C LEU A 86 8.90 -8.81 6.20
N ASN A 87 8.38 -8.72 4.97
CA ASN A 87 8.95 -7.99 3.83
C ASN A 87 10.37 -8.43 3.44
N ARG A 88 10.76 -9.67 3.78
CA ARG A 88 12.04 -10.26 3.40
C ARG A 88 11.85 -11.44 2.46
N GLU A 89 12.78 -11.56 1.52
CA GLU A 89 12.88 -12.72 0.63
C GLU A 89 13.76 -13.80 1.28
N TRP A 90 13.27 -15.04 1.22
CA TRP A 90 13.86 -16.21 1.86
C TRP A 90 14.17 -17.28 0.82
N SER A 91 15.37 -17.85 0.85
CA SER A 91 15.70 -19.03 0.02
C SER A 91 15.02 -20.28 0.59
N LEU A 92 14.27 -20.96 -0.27
CA LEU A 92 13.65 -22.26 0.03
C LEU A 92 14.63 -23.36 -0.36
N ARG A 93 14.93 -24.29 0.56
CA ARG A 93 15.86 -25.41 0.31
C ARG A 93 15.21 -26.77 0.57
N ASN A 94 15.55 -27.75 -0.25
CA ASN A 94 15.09 -29.12 -0.02
C ASN A 94 15.86 -29.81 1.12
N GLY A 95 15.48 -31.04 1.47
CA GLY A 95 16.15 -31.84 2.52
C GLY A 95 17.61 -32.18 2.25
N GLN A 96 18.11 -31.94 1.03
CA GLN A 96 19.50 -32.12 0.62
C GLN A 96 20.29 -30.80 0.61
N GLY A 97 19.65 -29.68 0.98
CA GLY A 97 20.27 -28.36 1.05
C GLY A 97 20.29 -27.58 -0.29
N ALA A 98 19.77 -28.13 -1.39
CA ALA A 98 19.68 -27.43 -2.66
C ALA A 98 18.56 -26.37 -2.64
N GLU A 99 18.82 -25.18 -3.19
CA GLU A 99 17.80 -24.13 -3.34
C GLU A 99 16.77 -24.56 -4.40
N VAL A 100 15.50 -24.58 -4.01
CA VAL A 100 14.36 -24.97 -4.86
C VAL A 100 13.44 -23.80 -5.19
N GLY A 101 13.75 -22.61 -4.67
CA GLY A 101 13.04 -21.37 -4.99
C GLY A 101 13.23 -20.29 -3.95
N ARG A 102 12.45 -19.21 -4.11
CA ARG A 102 12.44 -18.08 -3.17
C ARG A 102 11.04 -17.80 -2.66
N PHE A 103 10.95 -17.23 -1.46
CA PHE A 103 9.71 -16.92 -0.75
C PHE A 103 9.79 -15.51 -0.15
N LEU A 104 8.95 -14.59 -0.61
CA LEU A 104 8.79 -13.27 -0.01
C LEU A 104 7.72 -13.32 1.06
N CYS A 105 8.08 -13.18 2.33
CA CYS A 105 7.11 -13.19 3.42
C CYS A 105 6.35 -11.84 3.47
N THR A 106 5.03 -11.92 3.34
CA THR A 106 4.12 -10.76 3.35
C THR A 106 3.22 -10.73 4.59
N ARG A 107 3.15 -11.82 5.36
CA ARG A 107 2.42 -11.88 6.63
C ARG A 107 3.01 -12.93 7.56
N VAL A 108 3.00 -12.63 8.86
CA VAL A 108 3.35 -13.55 9.94
C VAL A 108 2.13 -13.66 10.85
N LEU A 109 1.73 -14.87 11.19
CA LEU A 109 0.67 -15.15 12.16
C LEU A 109 1.26 -15.99 13.28
N VAL A 110 1.20 -15.48 14.50
CA VAL A 110 1.62 -16.23 15.68
C VAL A 110 0.52 -17.23 16.05
N THR A 111 0.87 -18.51 16.11
CA THR A 111 0.03 -19.58 16.64
C THR A 111 0.66 -20.06 17.94
N GLY A 112 -0.13 -20.55 18.91
CA GLY A 112 0.35 -20.81 20.27
C GLY A 112 1.70 -21.54 20.38
N ASN A 113 2.01 -22.45 19.45
CA ASN A 113 3.28 -23.19 19.43
C ASN A 113 4.10 -22.99 18.13
N GLY A 114 3.83 -21.97 17.31
CA GLY A 114 4.52 -21.77 16.03
C GLY A 114 4.21 -20.46 15.33
N TYR A 115 4.75 -20.30 14.12
CA TYR A 115 4.53 -19.11 13.29
C TYR A 115 4.09 -19.54 11.90
N ARG A 116 2.99 -18.99 11.40
CA ARG A 116 2.56 -19.16 10.01
C ARG A 116 3.00 -17.97 9.19
N LEU A 117 3.88 -18.22 8.24
CA LEU A 117 4.31 -17.26 7.24
C LEU A 117 3.43 -17.41 6.00
N PHE A 118 3.02 -16.27 5.45
CA PHE A 118 2.37 -16.19 4.16
C PHE A 118 3.26 -15.37 3.26
N GLY A 119 3.25 -15.70 1.97
CA GLY A 119 4.15 -15.04 1.06
C GLY A 119 3.96 -15.44 -0.38
N LEU A 120 4.61 -14.67 -1.24
CA LEU A 120 4.75 -14.99 -2.64
C LEU A 120 5.93 -15.94 -2.81
N HIS A 121 5.85 -16.87 -3.75
CA HIS A 121 7.00 -17.71 -4.08
C HIS A 121 7.29 -17.73 -5.57
N ARG A 122 8.56 -17.95 -5.91
CA ARG A 122 9.02 -18.24 -7.27
C ARG A 122 9.64 -19.63 -7.27
N SER A 123 8.80 -20.64 -7.44
CA SER A 123 9.21 -22.04 -7.53
C SER A 123 8.16 -22.83 -8.30
N ASN A 124 8.60 -23.58 -9.30
CA ASN A 124 7.74 -24.52 -10.04
C ASN A 124 7.61 -25.87 -9.33
N ASP A 125 8.44 -26.13 -8.32
CA ASP A 125 8.59 -27.44 -7.68
C ASP A 125 8.04 -27.46 -6.24
N LEU A 126 7.44 -26.35 -5.78
CA LEU A 126 6.91 -26.26 -4.43
C LEU A 126 5.66 -27.14 -4.27
N ARG A 127 5.71 -28.10 -3.35
CA ARG A 127 4.58 -28.97 -3.00
C ARG A 127 4.31 -28.91 -1.50
N PRO A 128 3.05 -29.13 -1.06
CA PRO A 128 2.76 -29.32 0.36
C PRO A 128 3.63 -30.45 0.95
N GLY A 129 4.27 -30.20 2.08
CA GLY A 129 5.24 -31.12 2.67
C GLY A 129 6.35 -30.46 3.48
N PRO A 130 7.26 -31.27 4.05
CA PRO A 130 8.39 -30.76 4.84
C PRO A 130 9.42 -30.08 3.93
N LEU A 131 9.81 -28.86 4.30
CA LEU A 131 10.82 -28.07 3.61
C LEU A 131 11.81 -27.49 4.63
N TYR A 132 13.06 -27.25 4.23
CA TYR A 132 14.04 -26.58 5.08
C TYR A 132 14.25 -25.17 4.58
N MET A 133 14.09 -24.17 5.45
CA MET A 133 14.45 -22.80 5.10
C MET A 133 15.84 -22.51 5.65
N GLY A 134 16.76 -22.16 4.75
CA GLY A 134 18.10 -21.70 5.10
C GLY A 134 18.12 -20.18 5.15
N ILE A 135 18.53 -19.62 6.28
CA ILE A 135 18.65 -18.18 6.45
C ILE A 135 20.07 -17.76 6.04
N GLN A 136 20.19 -16.93 5.01
CA GLN A 136 21.43 -16.23 4.69
C GLN A 136 21.22 -14.73 4.94
N LEU A 137 21.96 -14.16 5.88
CA LEU A 137 21.96 -12.70 6.10
C LEU A 137 22.62 -12.04 4.89
N GLY A 138 21.82 -11.34 4.08
CA GLY A 138 22.23 -10.63 2.87
C GLY A 138 22.82 -9.25 3.16
N GLU A 139 23.59 -8.74 2.21
CA GLU A 139 24.42 -7.53 2.29
C GLU A 139 23.67 -6.24 2.65
N GLU A 140 24.34 -5.40 3.43
CA GLU A 140 23.93 -4.05 3.77
C GLU A 140 23.99 -3.16 2.52
N VAL A 141 22.84 -2.68 2.05
CA VAL A 141 22.78 -1.66 1.00
C VAL A 141 22.89 -0.30 1.68
N SER A 142 24.05 0.34 1.55
CA SER A 142 24.26 1.70 2.04
C SER A 142 23.45 2.71 1.21
N TYR A 143 22.54 3.43 1.86
CA TYR A 143 21.80 4.55 1.25
C TYR A 143 22.56 5.86 1.47
N ARG A 144 22.83 6.61 0.39
CA ARG A 144 23.26 8.01 0.50
C ARG A 144 22.02 8.88 0.78
N PRO A 145 22.01 9.73 1.82
CA PRO A 145 20.95 10.70 2.01
C PRO A 145 20.82 11.59 0.78
N TYR A 146 19.64 11.59 0.15
CA TYR A 146 19.32 12.51 -0.93
C TYR A 146 19.39 13.95 -0.42
N LYS A 147 20.37 14.72 -0.88
CA LYS A 147 20.35 16.18 -0.80
C LYS A 147 19.54 16.68 -2.01
N PRO A 148 18.38 17.33 -1.82
CA PRO A 148 17.64 17.86 -2.96
C PRO A 148 18.50 18.89 -3.69
N PRO A 149 18.58 18.85 -5.03
CA PRO A 149 19.23 19.91 -5.79
C PRO A 149 18.51 21.22 -5.53
N VAL A 150 19.29 22.25 -5.19
CA VAL A 150 18.86 23.64 -5.28
C VAL A 150 18.62 23.92 -6.77
N ASP A 151 17.36 24.22 -7.09
CA ASP A 151 16.88 24.75 -8.37
C ASP A 151 17.16 23.88 -9.62
N TYR A 152 16.22 22.98 -9.93
CA TYR A 152 16.12 22.34 -11.24
C TYR A 152 14.71 22.58 -11.80
N ARG A 153 14.44 23.80 -12.29
CA ARG A 153 13.45 23.93 -13.37
C ARG A 153 14.12 23.41 -14.65
N LEU A 154 13.94 22.12 -14.93
CA LEU A 154 14.07 21.65 -16.30
C LEU A 154 13.13 22.51 -17.16
N PRO A 155 13.52 22.96 -18.35
CA PRO A 155 12.58 23.62 -19.25
C PRO A 155 11.41 22.66 -19.46
N GLU A 156 10.24 23.04 -18.98
CA GLU A 156 9.03 22.25 -19.20
C GLU A 156 8.87 22.14 -20.72
N PRO A 157 8.79 20.93 -21.31
CA PRO A 157 8.33 20.81 -22.68
C PRO A 157 7.00 21.57 -22.80
N ASP A 158 6.61 21.95 -24.01
CA ASP A 158 5.33 22.67 -24.22
C ASP A 158 4.17 21.69 -23.96
N ILE A 159 3.86 21.47 -22.67
CA ILE A 159 2.89 20.47 -22.21
C ILE A 159 1.51 21.00 -22.53
N LYS A 160 0.83 20.33 -23.47
CA LYS A 160 -0.55 20.65 -23.79
C LYS A 160 -1.43 20.32 -22.59
N ARG A 161 -2.26 21.28 -22.17
CA ARG A 161 -3.22 21.07 -21.07
C ARG A 161 -4.22 19.94 -21.33
N SER A 162 -4.51 19.66 -22.59
CA SER A 162 -5.35 18.53 -22.98
C SER A 162 -4.90 17.93 -24.32
N LEU A 163 -5.20 16.65 -24.50
CA LEU A 163 -4.98 15.93 -25.74
C LEU A 163 -6.10 14.91 -26.00
N ILE A 164 -6.19 14.43 -27.24
CA ILE A 164 -6.99 13.26 -27.61
C ILE A 164 -6.02 12.11 -27.83
N HIS A 165 -6.16 11.05 -27.04
CA HIS A 165 -5.27 9.92 -27.10
C HIS A 165 -5.47 9.13 -28.42
N PRO A 166 -4.41 8.80 -29.16
CA PRO A 166 -4.54 8.33 -30.55
C PRO A 166 -5.13 6.92 -30.69
N VAL A 167 -5.02 6.06 -29.67
CA VAL A 167 -5.47 4.66 -29.75
C VAL A 167 -6.95 4.52 -29.41
N ASP A 168 -7.38 5.05 -28.27
CA ASP A 168 -8.73 4.94 -27.75
C ASP A 168 -9.56 6.22 -27.95
N GLY A 169 -8.98 7.28 -28.51
CA GLY A 169 -9.69 8.54 -28.77
C GLY A 169 -10.12 9.28 -27.50
N LYS A 170 -9.60 8.92 -26.32
CA LYS A 170 -9.99 9.55 -25.06
C LYS A 170 -9.42 10.96 -24.95
N SER A 171 -10.27 11.91 -24.54
CA SER A 171 -9.81 13.21 -24.10
C SER A 171 -9.13 13.06 -22.74
N MET A 172 -7.90 13.54 -22.63
CA MET A 172 -7.10 13.51 -21.41
C MET A 172 -6.69 14.93 -21.04
N ASN A 173 -6.66 15.23 -19.74
CA ASN A 173 -6.15 16.49 -19.21
C ASN A 173 -4.82 16.23 -18.51
N TYR A 174 -3.90 17.18 -18.65
CA TYR A 174 -2.65 17.18 -17.89
C TYR A 174 -2.90 17.57 -16.44
N ILE A 175 -2.44 16.73 -15.52
CA ILE A 175 -2.36 16.99 -14.09
C ILE A 175 -0.90 17.39 -13.82
N PRO A 176 -0.63 18.66 -13.44
CA PRO A 176 0.72 19.11 -13.14
C PRO A 176 1.32 18.34 -11.97
N GLU A 177 2.64 18.27 -11.97
CA GLU A 177 3.37 17.79 -10.80
C GLU A 177 3.04 18.64 -9.56
N ASP A 178 2.78 17.98 -8.44
CA ASP A 178 2.43 18.66 -7.19
C ASP A 178 2.75 17.80 -5.96
N LEU A 179 2.69 18.42 -4.79
CA LEU A 179 2.73 17.75 -3.49
C LEU A 179 1.30 17.43 -3.04
N LEU A 180 1.05 16.19 -2.62
CA LEU A 180 -0.29 15.77 -2.21
C LEU A 180 -0.44 15.68 -0.68
N VAL A 181 -1.43 16.40 -0.13
CA VAL A 181 -1.96 16.12 1.21
C VAL A 181 -3.01 15.01 1.09
N TYR A 182 -2.56 13.76 1.23
CA TYR A 182 -3.39 12.57 1.01
C TYR A 182 -4.16 12.14 2.27
N GLY A 183 -5.28 11.45 2.06
CA GLY A 183 -6.06 10.83 3.13
C GLY A 183 -6.80 11.83 4.01
N GLN A 184 -6.95 11.47 5.29
CA GLN A 184 -7.59 12.30 6.29
C GLN A 184 -6.91 12.20 7.66
N GLY A 185 -7.00 13.24 8.49
CA GLY A 185 -6.32 13.31 9.80
C GLY A 185 -7.21 13.17 11.03
N TYR A 186 -8.52 12.96 10.89
CA TYR A 186 -9.50 13.09 11.96
C TYR A 186 -10.02 11.76 12.53
N ASP A 187 -10.01 10.66 11.78
CA ASP A 187 -10.48 9.35 12.23
C ASP A 187 -9.40 8.27 12.08
N SER A 188 -8.66 8.02 13.16
CA SER A 188 -7.59 7.01 13.21
C SER A 188 -8.07 5.56 13.11
N SER A 189 -9.38 5.30 13.03
CA SER A 189 -9.92 3.96 12.81
C SER A 189 -10.05 3.59 11.33
N LYS A 190 -9.93 4.56 10.43
CA LYS A 190 -10.16 4.37 8.99
C LYS A 190 -8.88 4.08 8.23
N SER A 191 -9.01 3.29 7.16
CA SER A 191 -7.92 2.91 6.27
C SER A 191 -7.24 4.06 5.51
N ASN A 192 -7.92 5.19 5.42
CA ASN A 192 -7.43 6.41 4.80
C ASN A 192 -6.83 7.41 5.81
N TYR A 193 -6.60 7.00 7.06
CA TYR A 193 -6.00 7.86 8.06
C TYR A 193 -4.53 8.15 7.76
N ASN A 194 -4.18 9.43 7.78
CA ASN A 194 -2.84 9.94 7.65
C ASN A 194 -2.46 10.68 8.96
N PRO A 195 -1.55 10.13 9.79
CA PRO A 195 -1.15 10.77 11.04
C PRO A 195 -0.41 12.10 10.85
N PHE A 196 0.06 12.39 9.63
CA PHE A 196 0.78 13.61 9.29
C PHE A 196 -0.10 14.63 8.57
N PHE A 197 -1.40 14.38 8.44
CA PHE A 197 -2.33 15.24 7.69
C PHE A 197 -2.35 16.71 8.17
N PHE A 198 -2.21 16.94 9.47
CA PHE A 198 -2.15 18.29 10.06
C PHE A 198 -0.71 18.79 10.25
N HIS A 199 0.31 17.96 10.00
CA HIS A 199 1.73 18.27 10.18
C HIS A 199 2.43 18.32 8.81
N ARG A 200 2.12 19.37 8.05
CA ARG A 200 2.38 19.49 6.61
C ARG A 200 3.80 19.91 6.22
N SER A 201 4.83 19.45 6.94
CA SER A 201 6.21 19.70 6.47
C SER A 201 6.44 18.99 5.13
N GLU A 202 7.12 19.66 4.20
CA GLU A 202 7.32 19.18 2.81
C GLU A 202 7.87 17.74 2.73
N SER A 203 8.69 17.32 3.70
CA SER A 203 9.27 15.97 3.76
C SER A 203 8.26 14.84 3.98
N ARG A 204 6.98 15.14 4.21
CA ARG A 204 5.92 14.13 4.46
C ARG A 204 4.81 14.11 3.39
N MET A 205 4.82 15.06 2.45
CA MET A 205 3.90 15.06 1.32
C MET A 205 4.56 14.35 0.13
N PRO A 206 3.97 13.28 -0.42
CA PRO A 206 4.49 12.66 -1.63
C PRO A 206 4.42 13.66 -2.78
N ARG A 207 5.54 13.78 -3.51
CA ARG A 207 5.60 14.44 -4.80
C ARG A 207 5.07 13.48 -5.84
N ILE A 208 4.03 13.90 -6.56
CA ILE A 208 3.44 13.15 -7.65
C ILE A 208 3.84 13.85 -8.95
N HIS A 209 4.62 13.17 -9.79
CA HIS A 209 5.04 13.68 -11.09
C HIS A 209 3.84 14.01 -11.97
N GLY A 210 3.99 14.94 -12.91
CA GLY A 210 2.91 15.30 -13.82
C GLY A 210 2.55 14.15 -14.75
N PHE A 211 1.26 13.98 -15.04
CA PHE A 211 0.72 12.92 -15.90
C PHE A 211 -0.55 13.40 -16.61
N TYR A 212 -0.93 12.73 -17.69
CA TYR A 212 -2.24 12.88 -18.29
C TYR A 212 -3.24 11.89 -17.68
N MET A 213 -4.47 12.33 -17.43
CA MET A 213 -5.58 11.47 -16.99
C MET A 213 -6.77 11.58 -17.94
N ASP A 214 -7.43 10.47 -18.21
CA ASP A 214 -8.71 10.47 -18.93
C ASP A 214 -9.72 11.39 -18.24
N ARG A 215 -10.30 12.32 -19.00
CA ARG A 215 -11.25 13.31 -18.50
C ARG A 215 -12.52 12.66 -17.92
N THR A 216 -12.91 11.50 -18.43
CA THR A 216 -14.10 10.74 -18.00
C THR A 216 -13.75 9.26 -17.85
N GLU A 217 -14.59 8.51 -17.15
CA GLU A 217 -14.53 7.06 -17.15
C GLU A 217 -14.64 6.50 -18.59
N VAL A 218 -14.08 5.30 -18.79
CA VAL A 218 -14.29 4.49 -19.99
C VAL A 218 -15.77 4.12 -20.07
N THR A 219 -16.37 4.31 -21.23
CA THR A 219 -17.79 4.04 -21.51
C THR A 219 -18.01 2.63 -22.03
N ASN A 220 -19.25 2.16 -22.00
CA ASN A 220 -19.63 0.88 -22.60
C ASN A 220 -19.23 0.77 -24.08
N ALA A 221 -19.42 1.84 -24.86
CA ALA A 221 -19.05 1.86 -26.27
C ALA A 221 -17.52 1.77 -26.48
N GLU A 222 -16.72 2.45 -25.65
CA GLU A 222 -15.26 2.40 -25.72
C GLU A 222 -14.72 1.02 -25.31
N TYR A 223 -15.25 0.44 -24.23
CA TYR A 223 -14.87 -0.90 -23.78
C TYR A 223 -15.28 -1.98 -24.79
N PHE A 224 -16.47 -1.85 -25.40
CA PHE A 224 -16.91 -2.76 -26.46
C PHE A 224 -15.99 -2.72 -27.69
N ARG A 225 -15.55 -1.52 -28.10
CA ARG A 225 -14.56 -1.39 -29.19
C ARG A 225 -13.24 -2.08 -28.83
N PHE A 226 -12.79 -2.01 -27.57
CA PHE A 226 -11.64 -2.79 -27.10
C PHE A 226 -11.88 -4.29 -27.27
N CYS A 227 -13.01 -4.83 -26.80
CA CYS A 227 -13.35 -6.26 -26.98
C CYS A 227 -13.29 -6.67 -28.47
N GLN A 228 -13.86 -5.86 -29.36
CA GLN A 228 -13.85 -6.15 -30.80
C GLN A 228 -12.45 -6.07 -31.43
N LYS A 229 -11.65 -5.08 -31.07
CA LYS A 229 -10.33 -4.83 -31.70
C LYS A 229 -9.23 -5.72 -31.12
N ALA A 230 -9.30 -6.04 -29.84
CA ALA A 230 -8.29 -6.85 -29.14
C ALA A 230 -8.66 -8.34 -29.07
N GLY A 231 -9.88 -8.72 -29.43
CA GLY A 231 -10.40 -10.07 -29.21
C GLY A 231 -10.61 -10.39 -27.73
N HIS A 232 -10.76 -9.38 -26.87
CA HIS A 232 -11.01 -9.57 -25.45
C HIS A 232 -12.45 -10.06 -25.22
N PRO A 233 -12.69 -11.06 -24.34
CA PRO A 233 -14.03 -11.57 -24.08
C PRO A 233 -15.01 -10.48 -23.65
N LEU A 234 -16.25 -10.61 -24.11
CA LEU A 234 -17.33 -9.74 -23.64
C LEU A 234 -17.67 -10.07 -22.17
N PRO A 235 -18.03 -9.04 -21.37
CA PRO A 235 -18.60 -9.25 -20.04
C PRO A 235 -19.82 -10.17 -20.12
N ALA A 236 -20.04 -10.99 -19.08
CA ALA A 236 -21.13 -11.97 -19.06
C ALA A 236 -22.51 -11.35 -19.39
N SER A 237 -22.77 -10.15 -18.90
CA SER A 237 -24.00 -9.38 -19.13
C SER A 237 -24.23 -9.01 -20.61
N TRP A 238 -23.19 -9.05 -21.45
CA TRP A 238 -23.25 -8.70 -22.87
C TRP A 238 -23.24 -9.92 -23.78
N GLN A 239 -22.85 -11.10 -23.28
CA GLN A 239 -22.57 -12.29 -24.09
C GLN A 239 -23.78 -12.76 -24.90
N GLU A 240 -24.96 -12.87 -24.27
CA GLU A 240 -26.19 -13.31 -24.95
C GLU A 240 -26.55 -12.39 -26.12
N ARG A 241 -26.35 -11.07 -25.95
CA ARG A 241 -26.66 -10.06 -26.96
C ARG A 241 -25.52 -9.86 -27.97
N GLY A 242 -24.29 -10.25 -27.62
CA GLY A 242 -23.08 -9.90 -28.35
C GLY A 242 -22.68 -8.42 -28.27
N THR A 243 -23.33 -7.62 -27.43
CA THR A 243 -23.04 -6.19 -27.23
C THR A 243 -23.70 -5.66 -25.95
N TYR A 244 -23.40 -4.42 -25.56
CA TYR A 244 -24.06 -3.72 -24.46
C TYR A 244 -25.53 -3.41 -24.78
N ALA A 245 -26.33 -3.13 -23.75
CA ALA A 245 -27.74 -2.83 -23.90
C ALA A 245 -28.00 -1.57 -24.77
N PRO A 246 -29.05 -1.55 -25.62
CA PRO A 246 -29.38 -0.36 -26.41
C PRO A 246 -29.55 0.90 -25.54
N GLY A 247 -28.98 2.02 -26.00
CA GLY A 247 -29.05 3.30 -25.28
C GLY A 247 -28.06 3.47 -24.12
N THR A 248 -27.26 2.46 -23.77
CA THR A 248 -26.30 2.56 -22.64
C THR A 248 -24.86 2.84 -23.07
N GLY A 249 -24.61 3.03 -24.37
CA GLY A 249 -23.25 3.16 -24.93
C GLY A 249 -22.42 4.29 -24.31
N SER A 250 -23.07 5.38 -23.88
CA SER A 250 -22.42 6.55 -23.26
C SER A 250 -22.31 6.46 -21.73
N LEU A 251 -22.87 5.43 -21.11
CA LEU A 251 -22.71 5.20 -19.67
C LEU A 251 -21.30 4.67 -19.39
N ALA A 252 -20.77 5.02 -18.21
CA ALA A 252 -19.50 4.46 -17.74
C ALA A 252 -19.60 2.93 -17.66
N PHE A 253 -18.59 2.24 -18.18
CA PHE A 253 -18.44 0.81 -18.00
C PHE A 253 -18.02 0.54 -16.55
N SER A 254 -18.70 -0.37 -15.86
CA SER A 254 -18.47 -0.65 -14.43
C SER A 254 -18.34 -2.13 -14.08
N GLU A 255 -18.12 -2.99 -15.10
CA GLU A 255 -18.10 -4.45 -14.95
C GLU A 255 -16.70 -5.06 -15.16
N ALA A 256 -15.64 -4.24 -15.10
CA ALA A 256 -14.27 -4.71 -15.24
C ALA A 256 -13.82 -5.43 -13.97
N SER A 257 -13.27 -6.63 -14.10
CA SER A 257 -12.32 -7.17 -13.12
C SER A 257 -11.03 -6.32 -13.10
N PHE A 258 -10.18 -6.50 -12.10
CA PHE A 258 -8.88 -5.83 -12.12
C PHE A 258 -8.03 -6.25 -13.33
N SER A 259 -8.11 -7.53 -13.72
CA SER A 259 -7.45 -8.06 -14.94
C SER A 259 -7.99 -7.42 -16.22
N ASP A 260 -9.30 -7.21 -16.32
CA ASP A 260 -9.93 -6.54 -17.46
C ASP A 260 -9.46 -5.08 -17.57
N ALA A 261 -9.44 -4.36 -16.44
CA ALA A 261 -8.98 -2.98 -16.38
C ALA A 261 -7.52 -2.85 -16.83
N ARG A 262 -6.64 -3.77 -16.41
CA ARG A 262 -5.24 -3.84 -16.88
C ARG A 262 -5.12 -4.21 -18.35
N ALA A 263 -5.95 -5.12 -18.84
CA ALA A 263 -5.95 -5.51 -20.25
C ALA A 263 -6.35 -4.34 -21.15
N TYR A 264 -7.41 -3.61 -20.78
CA TYR A 264 -7.84 -2.39 -21.46
C TYR A 264 -6.74 -1.32 -21.42
N ALA A 265 -6.11 -1.09 -20.26
CA ALA A 265 -5.00 -0.14 -20.13
C ALA A 265 -3.84 -0.44 -21.09
N ARG A 266 -3.40 -1.71 -21.14
CA ARG A 266 -2.33 -2.16 -22.03
C ARG A 266 -2.69 -2.00 -23.51
N TRP A 267 -3.91 -2.37 -23.88
CA TRP A 267 -4.39 -2.20 -25.25
C TRP A 267 -4.42 -0.73 -25.67
N ALA A 268 -4.84 0.15 -24.75
CA ALA A 268 -4.84 1.58 -24.98
C ALA A 268 -3.43 2.20 -24.94
N GLY A 269 -2.36 1.47 -24.59
CA GLY A 269 -1.01 2.05 -24.45
C GLY A 269 -0.86 2.96 -23.23
N LYS A 270 -1.68 2.75 -22.20
CA LYS A 270 -1.76 3.56 -20.98
C LYS A 270 -1.57 2.66 -19.74
N ARG A 271 -1.76 3.21 -18.54
CA ARG A 271 -1.77 2.47 -17.28
C ARG A 271 -2.96 2.88 -16.40
N LEU A 272 -3.28 2.04 -15.40
CA LEU A 272 -4.17 2.45 -14.33
C LEU A 272 -3.47 3.55 -13.48
N PRO A 273 -4.22 4.51 -12.93
CA PRO A 273 -3.67 5.45 -11.97
C PRO A 273 -3.25 4.71 -10.70
N THR A 274 -2.21 5.19 -10.03
CA THR A 274 -2.01 4.91 -8.62
C THR A 274 -3.12 5.57 -7.80
N GLU A 275 -3.34 5.08 -6.59
CA GLU A 275 -4.28 5.70 -5.65
C GLU A 275 -3.98 7.18 -5.40
N LEU A 276 -2.70 7.55 -5.32
CA LEU A 276 -2.30 8.93 -5.04
C LEU A 276 -2.44 9.83 -6.28
N GLU A 277 -2.20 9.33 -7.48
CA GLU A 277 -2.51 10.06 -8.72
C GLU A 277 -4.01 10.31 -8.86
N TRP A 278 -4.83 9.31 -8.52
CA TRP A 278 -6.29 9.46 -8.50
C TRP A 278 -6.73 10.52 -7.49
N GLU A 279 -6.22 10.46 -6.26
CA GLU A 279 -6.57 11.44 -5.23
C GLU A 279 -6.07 12.83 -5.59
N LEU A 280 -4.88 12.97 -6.16
CA LEU A 280 -4.39 14.26 -6.65
C LEU A 280 -5.36 14.83 -7.68
N ALA A 281 -5.69 14.05 -8.72
CA ALA A 281 -6.57 14.51 -9.79
C ALA A 281 -7.98 14.89 -9.30
N ALA A 282 -8.49 14.23 -8.25
CA ALA A 282 -9.78 14.54 -7.65
C ALA A 282 -9.71 15.75 -6.70
N ARG A 283 -8.75 15.77 -5.77
CA ARG A 283 -8.65 16.70 -4.64
C ARG A 283 -7.99 18.02 -5.01
N GLY A 284 -7.03 18.01 -5.91
CA GLY A 284 -6.03 19.06 -6.05
C GLY A 284 -4.84 18.86 -5.10
N GLY A 285 -3.65 19.17 -5.60
CA GLY A 285 -2.42 19.17 -4.81
C GLY A 285 -2.22 20.47 -4.04
N LEU A 286 -1.03 20.64 -3.46
CA LEU A 286 -0.69 21.79 -2.65
C LEU A 286 -0.83 23.11 -3.42
N SER A 287 -0.49 23.15 -4.71
CA SER A 287 -0.67 24.35 -5.55
C SER A 287 -2.14 24.79 -5.70
N VAL A 288 -3.08 23.85 -5.57
CA VAL A 288 -4.53 24.13 -5.58
C VAL A 288 -5.02 24.54 -4.19
N LEU A 289 -4.39 24.04 -3.12
CA LEU A 289 -4.71 24.38 -1.74
C LEU A 289 -4.21 25.77 -1.35
N ILE A 290 -3.01 26.12 -1.84
CA ILE A 290 -2.42 27.45 -1.74
C ILE A 290 -2.94 28.28 -2.91
N ASP A 291 -4.21 28.66 -2.85
CA ASP A 291 -4.72 29.68 -3.78
C ASP A 291 -4.08 31.05 -3.50
N GLY A 292 -4.43 32.08 -4.28
CA GLY A 292 -3.82 33.42 -4.24
C GLY A 292 -3.88 34.18 -2.90
N SER A 293 -4.38 33.56 -1.83
CA SER A 293 -4.37 34.07 -0.45
C SER A 293 -3.03 33.89 0.29
N GLY A 294 -2.07 33.15 -0.28
CA GLY A 294 -0.69 33.03 0.22
C GLY A 294 -0.48 31.93 1.28
N PRO A 295 0.71 31.84 1.92
CA PRO A 295 1.12 30.70 2.75
C PRO A 295 0.26 30.41 3.99
N SER A 296 -0.57 31.36 4.42
CA SER A 296 -1.55 31.18 5.51
C SER A 296 -2.62 30.13 5.19
N SER A 297 -2.85 29.85 3.90
CA SER A 297 -3.69 28.76 3.39
C SER A 297 -3.15 27.35 3.66
N LEU A 298 -1.91 27.19 4.13
CA LEU A 298 -1.38 25.90 4.59
C LEU A 298 -2.17 25.30 5.76
N ASN A 299 -3.06 26.08 6.40
CA ASN A 299 -4.00 25.60 7.40
C ASN A 299 -5.36 25.16 6.81
N ASN A 300 -5.63 25.45 5.53
CA ASN A 300 -6.89 25.09 4.89
C ASN A 300 -7.02 23.58 4.80
N ARG A 301 -8.19 23.06 5.18
CA ARG A 301 -8.52 21.66 4.98
C ARG A 301 -8.57 21.36 3.48
N PRO A 302 -7.93 20.29 2.99
CA PRO A 302 -8.05 19.88 1.60
C PRO A 302 -9.49 19.55 1.20
N ARG A 303 -9.80 19.66 -0.09
CA ARG A 303 -11.14 19.43 -0.65
C ARG A 303 -11.62 18.03 -0.34
N ASP A 304 -12.77 17.88 0.30
CA ASP A 304 -13.33 16.57 0.64
C ASP A 304 -13.95 15.85 -0.58
N TYR A 305 -14.34 16.62 -1.59
CA TYR A 305 -14.94 16.18 -2.85
C TYR A 305 -14.32 16.96 -4.03
N PRO A 306 -14.44 16.52 -5.29
CA PRO A 306 -13.81 17.20 -6.43
C PRO A 306 -14.13 18.70 -6.54
N MET A 307 -15.38 19.06 -6.24
CA MET A 307 -15.88 20.44 -6.22
C MET A 307 -15.59 21.20 -4.91
N GLY A 308 -14.96 20.57 -3.91
CA GLY A 308 -14.69 21.17 -2.60
C GLY A 308 -15.54 20.54 -1.48
N SER A 309 -16.83 20.85 -1.47
CA SER A 309 -17.82 20.35 -0.50
C SER A 309 -18.82 19.41 -1.16
N TYR A 310 -19.50 18.58 -0.35
CA TYR A 310 -20.51 17.67 -0.87
C TYR A 310 -21.72 18.43 -1.41
N GLU A 311 -22.15 18.06 -2.63
CA GLU A 311 -23.40 18.51 -3.22
C GLU A 311 -24.11 17.35 -3.91
N ALA A 312 -25.27 16.95 -3.38
CA ALA A 312 -26.02 15.78 -3.84
C ALA A 312 -26.40 15.82 -5.33
N ASN A 313 -26.57 17.02 -5.90
CA ASN A 313 -26.92 17.21 -7.31
C ASN A 313 -25.70 17.17 -8.26
N LEU A 314 -24.48 17.26 -7.73
CA LEU A 314 -23.24 17.24 -8.51
C LEU A 314 -22.62 15.85 -8.51
N CYS A 315 -22.62 15.19 -7.35
CA CYS A 315 -22.19 13.80 -7.22
C CYS A 315 -23.26 12.84 -7.74
N ASN A 316 -22.85 11.72 -8.35
CA ASN A 316 -23.78 10.63 -8.67
C ASN A 316 -23.64 9.53 -7.61
N THR A 317 -24.22 9.75 -6.44
CA THR A 317 -24.27 8.79 -5.32
C THR A 317 -25.72 8.45 -5.00
N ARG A 318 -25.95 7.54 -4.05
CA ARG A 318 -27.29 7.08 -3.70
C ARG A 318 -28.23 8.23 -3.31
N GLU A 319 -27.73 9.24 -2.61
CA GLU A 319 -28.49 10.39 -2.11
C GLU A 319 -29.02 11.32 -3.22
N ARG A 320 -28.47 11.24 -4.44
CA ARG A 320 -28.99 11.98 -5.60
C ARG A 320 -30.40 11.53 -5.98
N TRP A 321 -30.76 10.29 -5.65
CA TRP A 321 -31.91 9.61 -6.21
C TRP A 321 -33.02 9.43 -5.15
N SER A 322 -34.25 9.78 -5.53
CA SER A 322 -35.46 9.43 -4.78
C SER A 322 -36.01 8.03 -5.14
N GLY A 323 -35.46 7.41 -6.18
CA GLY A 323 -35.80 6.07 -6.66
C GLY A 323 -34.54 5.23 -6.91
N SER A 324 -34.61 4.27 -7.84
CA SER A 324 -33.47 3.40 -8.15
C SER A 324 -32.27 4.19 -8.70
N PRO A 325 -31.12 4.18 -7.99
CA PRO A 325 -29.90 4.81 -8.48
C PRO A 325 -29.42 4.17 -9.78
N ARG A 326 -28.78 4.97 -10.64
CA ARG A 326 -28.25 4.49 -11.93
C ARG A 326 -26.99 5.24 -12.36
N LEU A 327 -26.22 4.60 -13.23
CA LEU A 327 -25.13 5.26 -13.95
C LEU A 327 -25.66 6.44 -14.77
N LEU A 328 -24.84 7.47 -14.88
CA LEU A 328 -25.06 8.62 -15.72
C LEU A 328 -24.00 8.66 -16.84
N PRO A 329 -24.35 9.18 -18.02
CA PRO A 329 -23.34 9.47 -19.03
C PRO A 329 -22.46 10.63 -18.54
N ALA A 330 -21.18 10.64 -18.94
CA ALA A 330 -20.24 11.67 -18.51
C ALA A 330 -20.70 13.10 -18.84
N ALA A 331 -21.49 13.29 -19.91
CA ALA A 331 -22.07 14.59 -20.27
C ALA A 331 -23.09 15.13 -19.25
N ALA A 332 -23.65 14.28 -18.39
CA ALA A 332 -24.57 14.66 -17.31
C ALA A 332 -23.87 14.90 -15.97
N MET A 333 -22.58 14.55 -15.86
CA MET A 333 -21.77 14.73 -14.66
C MET A 333 -21.30 16.19 -14.54
N LYS A 334 -21.32 16.73 -13.31
CA LYS A 334 -21.03 18.15 -13.01
C LYS A 334 -20.03 18.31 -11.85
N ASP A 335 -19.39 17.22 -11.46
CA ASP A 335 -18.44 17.11 -10.35
C ASP A 335 -17.00 17.38 -10.78
N ALA A 336 -16.79 18.43 -11.58
CA ALA A 336 -15.47 18.74 -12.11
C ALA A 336 -14.44 18.97 -10.99
N SER A 337 -13.32 18.26 -11.06
CA SER A 337 -12.16 18.49 -10.20
C SER A 337 -11.44 19.80 -10.58
N PRO A 338 -10.49 20.28 -9.78
CA PRO A 338 -9.69 21.47 -10.10
C PRO A 338 -8.94 21.38 -11.45
N TYR A 339 -8.70 20.15 -11.93
CA TYR A 339 -8.04 19.88 -13.20
C TYR A 339 -9.02 19.54 -14.34
N GLY A 340 -10.33 19.73 -14.12
CA GLY A 340 -11.37 19.54 -15.13
C GLY A 340 -11.73 18.08 -15.43
N ILE A 341 -11.34 17.15 -14.55
CA ILE A 341 -11.75 15.74 -14.61
C ILE A 341 -13.17 15.60 -14.05
N VAL A 342 -14.04 14.84 -14.70
CA VAL A 342 -15.44 14.63 -14.27
C VAL A 342 -15.72 13.16 -14.02
N GLY A 343 -16.72 12.86 -13.19
CA GLY A 343 -17.06 11.52 -12.77
C GLY A 343 -16.17 10.96 -11.66
N MET A 344 -15.59 11.83 -10.82
CA MET A 344 -14.75 11.43 -9.68
C MET A 344 -15.53 11.40 -8.34
N CYS A 345 -16.79 11.84 -8.32
CA CYS A 345 -17.70 11.78 -7.19
C CYS A 345 -18.92 10.88 -7.50
N GLY A 346 -18.74 9.59 -7.27
CA GLY A 346 -19.74 8.55 -7.51
C GLY A 346 -19.69 8.03 -8.95
N ASN A 347 -20.87 7.74 -9.51
CA ASN A 347 -21.02 7.11 -10.83
C ASN A 347 -20.44 5.68 -10.88
N ALA A 348 -19.34 5.43 -11.58
CA ALA A 348 -18.69 4.13 -11.57
C ALA A 348 -17.51 4.11 -10.59
N PRO A 349 -17.35 3.05 -9.75
CA PRO A 349 -16.15 2.90 -8.95
C PRO A 349 -14.94 2.70 -9.86
N GLU A 350 -13.76 3.21 -9.51
CA GLU A 350 -12.61 3.19 -10.42
C GLU A 350 -11.45 2.37 -9.86
N TRP A 351 -10.95 1.42 -10.66
CA TRP A 351 -9.75 0.65 -10.33
C TRP A 351 -8.49 1.52 -10.33
N THR A 352 -7.62 1.30 -9.35
CA THR A 352 -6.26 1.86 -9.30
C THR A 352 -5.21 0.74 -9.25
N SER A 353 -3.97 1.03 -9.62
CA SER A 353 -2.86 0.07 -9.57
C SER A 353 -2.32 -0.15 -8.15
N SER A 354 -2.66 0.70 -7.20
CA SER A 354 -2.14 0.64 -5.83
C SER A 354 -2.70 -0.56 -5.08
N TYR A 355 -1.84 -1.20 -4.29
CA TYR A 355 -2.27 -2.19 -3.31
C TYR A 355 -2.96 -1.50 -2.13
N PHE A 356 -3.90 -2.20 -1.51
CA PHE A 356 -4.62 -1.71 -0.33
C PHE A 356 -3.75 -1.86 0.92
N GLU A 357 -2.84 -0.91 1.10
CA GLU A 357 -1.91 -0.87 2.23
C GLU A 357 -2.22 0.32 3.15
N PRO A 358 -1.84 0.25 4.44
CA PRO A 358 -2.03 1.39 5.33
C PRO A 358 -1.10 2.51 4.86
N TYR A 359 -1.58 3.74 5.00
CA TYR A 359 -0.76 4.90 4.68
C TYR A 359 0.49 4.98 5.55
N PRO A 360 1.57 5.64 5.07
CA PRO A 360 2.80 5.81 5.83
C PRO A 360 2.55 6.34 7.25
N GLY A 361 3.10 5.62 8.25
CA GLY A 361 2.95 5.94 9.66
C GLY A 361 1.63 5.48 10.31
N HIS A 362 0.67 4.97 9.53
CA HIS A 362 -0.53 4.33 10.05
C HIS A 362 -0.34 2.81 10.17
N ARG A 363 -1.03 2.21 11.13
CA ARG A 363 -1.16 0.75 11.25
C ARG A 363 -2.65 0.46 11.38
N PHE A 364 -3.15 -0.48 10.58
CA PHE A 364 -4.49 -1.00 10.78
C PHE A 364 -4.62 -1.54 12.22
N ARG A 365 -5.81 -1.42 12.83
CA ARG A 365 -6.08 -1.90 14.21
C ARG A 365 -6.43 -3.38 14.21
N GLN A 366 -6.00 -4.11 15.25
CA GLN A 366 -6.30 -5.54 15.41
C GLN A 366 -7.82 -5.77 15.36
N GLY A 367 -8.28 -6.71 14.52
CA GLY A 367 -9.67 -7.17 14.49
C GLY A 367 -10.35 -7.22 13.12
N ASN A 368 -9.84 -6.52 12.10
CA ASN A 368 -10.40 -6.55 10.75
C ASN A 368 -9.41 -7.19 9.75
N ALA A 369 -9.60 -8.48 9.47
CA ALA A 369 -8.70 -9.25 8.60
C ALA A 369 -8.55 -8.69 7.17
N ARG A 370 -9.53 -7.92 6.68
CA ARG A 370 -9.47 -7.25 5.36
C ARG A 370 -8.47 -6.10 5.31
N ASP A 371 -8.24 -5.47 6.45
CA ASP A 371 -7.30 -4.36 6.56
C ASP A 371 -5.85 -4.86 6.54
N TYR A 372 -5.57 -6.13 6.85
CA TYR A 372 -4.20 -6.70 6.88
C TYR A 372 -3.89 -7.62 5.71
N SER A 373 -4.43 -7.30 4.54
CA SER A 373 -4.38 -8.15 3.35
C SER A 373 -3.16 -7.91 2.46
N GLY A 374 -2.35 -6.87 2.73
CA GLY A 374 -1.14 -6.57 1.95
C GLY A 374 -1.46 -6.43 0.45
N HIS A 375 -0.65 -7.06 -0.40
CA HIS A 375 -0.79 -7.02 -1.86
C HIS A 375 -1.93 -7.91 -2.42
N LEU A 376 -2.84 -8.42 -1.58
CA LEU A 376 -3.97 -9.25 -2.04
C LEU A 376 -5.11 -8.43 -2.66
N PHE A 377 -5.28 -7.18 -2.20
CA PHE A 377 -6.29 -6.27 -2.73
C PHE A 377 -5.64 -5.06 -3.38
N HIS A 378 -6.30 -4.59 -4.43
CA HIS A 378 -6.09 -3.28 -5.01
C HIS A 378 -7.10 -2.29 -4.47
N VAL A 379 -6.83 -1.01 -4.68
CA VAL A 379 -7.67 0.08 -4.23
C VAL A 379 -8.67 0.43 -5.33
N ILE A 380 -9.95 0.51 -4.96
CA ILE A 380 -11.01 1.17 -5.73
C ILE A 380 -11.29 2.55 -5.13
N ARG A 381 -11.45 3.55 -6.00
CA ARG A 381 -11.72 4.96 -5.65
C ARG A 381 -13.03 5.48 -6.27
N GLY A 382 -13.44 6.68 -5.88
CA GLY A 382 -14.54 7.44 -6.49
C GLY A 382 -15.94 7.14 -5.96
N GLY A 383 -16.16 6.02 -5.28
CA GLY A 383 -17.49 5.60 -4.84
C GLY A 383 -18.30 5.02 -5.99
N ALA A 384 -19.63 5.02 -5.89
CA ALA A 384 -20.49 4.54 -6.97
C ALA A 384 -21.90 5.13 -6.85
N TYR A 385 -22.68 5.07 -7.94
CA TYR A 385 -24.06 5.53 -7.99
C TYR A 385 -24.98 4.92 -6.92
N TYR A 386 -24.68 3.71 -6.46
CA TYR A 386 -25.44 2.99 -5.44
C TYR A 386 -24.83 3.09 -4.03
N LEU A 387 -23.65 3.69 -3.89
CA LEU A 387 -22.97 3.86 -2.61
C LEU A 387 -23.32 5.22 -1.98
N PRO A 388 -23.22 5.33 -0.64
CA PRO A 388 -23.46 6.59 0.03
C PRO A 388 -22.32 7.59 -0.20
N SER A 389 -22.63 8.86 0.00
CA SER A 389 -21.76 10.00 -0.33
C SER A 389 -20.40 9.98 0.38
N GLU A 390 -20.27 9.35 1.55
CA GLU A 390 -19.00 9.22 2.26
C GLU A 390 -18.00 8.35 1.49
N MET A 391 -18.50 7.42 0.66
CA MET A 391 -17.66 6.57 -0.20
C MET A 391 -17.18 7.28 -1.47
N ALA A 392 -17.73 8.46 -1.77
CA ALA A 392 -17.37 9.30 -2.91
C ALA A 392 -16.45 10.47 -2.54
N ARG A 393 -15.97 10.52 -1.29
CA ARG A 393 -14.95 11.49 -0.87
C ARG A 393 -13.64 11.25 -1.62
N THR A 394 -12.86 12.31 -1.81
CA THR A 394 -11.54 12.27 -2.47
C THR A 394 -10.52 11.38 -1.73
N ASP A 395 -10.68 11.18 -0.41
CA ASP A 395 -9.89 10.23 0.41
C ASP A 395 -10.52 8.84 0.58
N ALA A 396 -11.76 8.63 0.12
CA ALA A 396 -12.43 7.35 0.34
C ALA A 396 -11.77 6.26 -0.50
N ARG A 397 -11.54 5.10 0.12
CA ARG A 397 -10.84 3.97 -0.50
C ARG A 397 -11.49 2.65 -0.13
N GLN A 398 -11.61 1.75 -1.09
CA GLN A 398 -12.19 0.44 -0.91
C GLN A 398 -11.18 -0.65 -1.28
N PRO A 399 -10.95 -1.65 -0.41
CA PRO A 399 -10.16 -2.83 -0.79
C PRO A 399 -10.99 -3.72 -1.72
N ALA A 400 -10.42 -4.07 -2.87
CA ALA A 400 -11.04 -5.00 -3.79
C ALA A 400 -9.99 -5.79 -4.59
N GLY A 401 -10.23 -7.06 -4.89
CA GLY A 401 -9.25 -7.93 -5.54
C GLY A 401 -9.28 -9.36 -5.00
N TYR A 402 -8.36 -10.20 -5.47
CA TYR A 402 -8.51 -11.65 -5.52
C TYR A 402 -8.57 -12.38 -4.16
N PRO A 403 -9.56 -13.30 -4.03
CA PRO A 403 -9.21 -14.70 -3.84
C PRO A 403 -9.70 -15.65 -4.96
N SER A 404 -10.50 -15.19 -5.93
CA SER A 404 -10.95 -16.01 -7.09
C SER A 404 -11.35 -15.13 -8.30
N PRO A 405 -11.01 -15.51 -9.56
CA PRO A 405 -11.44 -14.80 -10.77
C PRO A 405 -12.97 -14.72 -10.94
N SER A 406 -13.70 -15.72 -10.44
CA SER A 406 -15.17 -15.80 -10.57
C SER A 406 -15.92 -14.91 -9.58
N SER A 407 -15.23 -14.36 -8.58
CA SER A 407 -15.77 -13.50 -7.53
C SER A 407 -15.03 -12.17 -7.43
N ASP A 408 -14.25 -11.81 -8.45
CA ASP A 408 -13.49 -10.56 -8.42
C ASP A 408 -14.46 -9.38 -8.40
N ALA A 409 -14.08 -8.34 -7.67
CA ALA A 409 -14.87 -7.13 -7.61
C ALA A 409 -15.03 -6.54 -9.01
N LYS A 410 -16.13 -5.81 -9.22
CA LYS A 410 -16.41 -5.15 -10.49
C LYS A 410 -16.34 -3.64 -10.31
N ALA A 411 -15.55 -3.01 -11.15
CA ALA A 411 -15.41 -1.56 -11.21
C ALA A 411 -15.24 -1.09 -12.65
N GLY A 412 -15.33 0.22 -12.82
CA GLY A 412 -14.98 0.93 -14.03
C GLY A 412 -13.50 1.23 -14.15
N ILE A 413 -13.18 1.93 -15.23
CA ILE A 413 -11.82 2.16 -15.69
C ILE A 413 -11.66 3.65 -15.98
N ARG A 414 -10.57 4.22 -15.46
CA ARG A 414 -10.01 5.51 -15.86
C ARG A 414 -8.51 5.33 -15.98
N LEU A 415 -7.90 5.84 -17.04
CA LEU A 415 -6.48 5.61 -17.31
C LEU A 415 -5.66 6.88 -17.20
N VAL A 416 -4.36 6.67 -17.02
CA VAL A 416 -3.34 7.71 -17.06
C VAL A 416 -2.21 7.33 -18.02
N MET A 417 -1.47 8.33 -18.47
CA MET A 417 -0.22 8.16 -19.21
C MET A 417 0.78 9.22 -18.77
N ASP A 418 2.06 8.88 -18.86
CA ASP A 418 3.13 9.85 -18.62
C ASP A 418 3.24 10.81 -19.83
N PRO A 419 3.69 12.06 -19.63
CA PRO A 419 3.63 13.13 -20.63
C PRO A 419 4.46 12.95 -21.91
#